data_AF-A0A497GKJ5-F1
#
_entry.id   AF-A0A497GKJ5-F1
#
_cell.length_a   1.000
_cell.length_b   1.000
_cell.length_c   1.000
_cell.angle_alpha   90.00
_cell.angle_beta   90.00
_cell.angle_gamma   90.00
#
_symmetry.space_group_name_H-M   'P 1'
#
loop_
_entity.id
_entity.type
_entity.pdbx_description
1 polymer ?
#
loop_
_entity_poly.entity_id
_entity_poly.type
_entity_poly.pdbx_seq_one_letter_code
_entity_poly.pdbx_strand_id
1 'polypeptide(L)'
;MRRKKPYPHNSDIADTIMYVLFNEPWIHPDELTERVREELERRGFYPGLVSDKRIWRIYEELVRKGRMYDILQVVKKREVESG
;
A
#
# COMPACT_ATOMS: atom_id res chain seq x y z
N MET A 1 20.18 -22.94 -10.98
CA MET A 1 19.87 -22.33 -9.66
C MET A 1 18.62 -21.47 -9.79
N ARG A 2 17.54 -21.74 -9.02
CA ARG A 2 16.42 -20.80 -8.91
C ARG A 2 16.94 -19.55 -8.18
N ARG A 3 16.94 -18.38 -8.83
CA ARG A 3 17.26 -17.11 -8.16
C ARG A 3 16.21 -16.86 -7.07
N LYS A 4 16.66 -16.40 -5.90
CA LYS A 4 15.74 -15.96 -4.84
C LYS A 4 14.92 -14.79 -5.38
N LYS A 5 13.60 -14.81 -5.13
CA LYS A 5 12.72 -13.67 -5.45
C LYS A 5 13.26 -12.42 -4.73
N PRO A 6 13.33 -11.26 -5.39
CA PRO A 6 13.78 -10.02 -4.75
C PRO A 6 12.79 -9.59 -3.65
N TYR A 7 13.32 -8.92 -2.62
CA TYR A 7 12.48 -8.26 -1.61
C TYR A 7 12.02 -6.89 -2.14
N PRO A 8 10.75 -6.49 -1.94
CA PRO A 8 10.24 -5.25 -2.51
C PRO A 8 10.77 -4.00 -1.76
N HIS A 9 11.16 -3.00 -2.54
CA HIS A 9 11.43 -1.65 -2.08
C HIS A 9 10.12 -0.90 -1.78
N ASN A 10 10.23 0.28 -1.16
CA ASN A 10 9.05 1.09 -0.85
C ASN A 10 8.30 1.53 -2.12
N SER A 11 9.01 1.79 -3.23
CA SER A 11 8.40 2.10 -4.52
C SER A 11 7.54 0.95 -5.02
N ASP A 12 8.05 -0.29 -4.96
CA ASP A 12 7.31 -1.47 -5.41
C ASP A 12 6.02 -1.66 -4.60
N ILE A 13 6.08 -1.43 -3.28
CA ILE A 13 4.90 -1.49 -2.41
C ILE A 13 3.92 -0.35 -2.73
N ALA A 14 4.42 0.87 -2.94
CA ALA A 14 3.59 2.02 -3.30
C ALA A 14 2.84 1.79 -4.63
N ASP A 15 3.55 1.33 -5.65
CA ASP A 15 2.98 1.02 -6.96
C ASP A 15 1.97 -0.12 -6.88
N THR A 16 2.20 -1.07 -5.97
CA THR A 16 1.26 -2.18 -5.73
C THR A 16 0.01 -1.72 -4.98
N ILE A 17 0.13 -0.84 -3.97
CA ILE A 17 -1.01 -0.22 -3.27
C ILE A 17 -1.91 0.51 -4.28
N MET A 18 -1.31 1.37 -5.13
CA MET A 18 -2.07 2.12 -6.13
C MET A 18 -2.77 1.19 -7.12
N TYR A 19 -2.08 0.12 -7.56
CA TYR A 19 -2.67 -0.86 -8.45
C TYR A 19 -3.84 -1.62 -7.82
N VAL A 20 -3.71 -2.10 -6.58
CA VAL A 20 -4.78 -2.82 -5.88
C VAL A 20 -6.00 -1.91 -5.76
N LEU A 21 -5.83 -0.68 -5.29
CA LEU A 21 -6.94 0.26 -5.11
C LEU A 21 -7.56 0.72 -6.43
N PHE A 22 -6.80 0.76 -7.52
CA PHE A 22 -7.34 1.06 -8.84
C PHE A 22 -8.24 -0.07 -9.38
N ASN A 23 -7.84 -1.33 -9.17
CA ASN A 23 -8.60 -2.49 -9.65
C ASN A 23 -9.75 -2.88 -8.69
N GLU A 24 -9.58 -2.64 -7.40
CA GLU A 24 -10.49 -3.01 -6.32
C GLU A 24 -10.77 -1.80 -5.41
N PRO A 25 -11.42 -0.74 -5.92
CA PRO A 25 -11.66 0.49 -5.17
C PRO A 25 -12.58 0.30 -3.94
N TRP A 26 -13.29 -0.82 -3.87
CA TRP A 26 -14.22 -1.18 -2.80
C TRP A 26 -13.62 -2.11 -1.75
N ILE A 27 -12.31 -2.39 -1.81
CA ILE A 27 -11.63 -3.29 -0.86
C ILE A 27 -11.80 -2.77 0.58
N HIS A 28 -12.09 -3.67 1.52
CA HIS A 28 -12.15 -3.28 2.92
C HIS A 28 -10.74 -2.94 3.43
N PRO A 29 -10.56 -1.93 4.29
CA PRO A 29 -9.24 -1.58 4.84
C PRO A 29 -8.48 -2.78 5.41
N ASP A 30 -9.16 -3.67 6.11
CA ASP A 30 -8.55 -4.86 6.73
C ASP A 30 -7.99 -5.88 5.71
N GLU A 31 -8.48 -5.86 4.47
CA GLU A 31 -8.06 -6.79 3.41
C GLU A 31 -6.90 -6.22 2.57
N LEU A 32 -6.67 -4.90 2.63
CA LEU A 32 -5.67 -4.22 1.79
C LEU A 32 -4.28 -4.85 1.93
N THR A 33 -3.85 -5.14 3.15
CA THR A 33 -2.46 -5.57 3.40
C THR A 33 -2.20 -6.96 2.86
N GLU A 34 -3.16 -7.87 3.00
CA GLU A 34 -3.11 -9.20 2.40
C GLU A 34 -3.07 -9.10 0.88
N ARG A 35 -4.01 -8.34 0.29
CA ARG A 35 -4.11 -8.17 -1.16
C ARG A 35 -2.84 -7.59 -1.78
N VAL A 36 -2.20 -6.62 -1.10
CA VAL A 36 -0.91 -6.05 -1.53
C VAL A 36 0.20 -7.09 -1.51
N ARG A 37 0.26 -7.98 -0.51
CA ARG A 37 1.27 -9.05 -0.48
C ARG A 37 1.06 -10.06 -1.61
N GLU A 38 -0.18 -10.48 -1.85
CA GLU A 38 -0.51 -11.38 -2.94
C GLU A 38 -0.09 -10.80 -4.29
N GLU A 39 -0.39 -9.52 -4.53
CA GLU A 39 -0.03 -8.85 -5.76
C GLU A 39 1.49 -8.68 -5.91
N LEU A 40 2.22 -8.37 -4.83
CA LEU A 40 3.69 -8.37 -4.83
C LEU A 40 4.25 -9.75 -5.18
N GLU A 41 3.68 -10.82 -4.63
CA GLU A 41 4.09 -12.19 -4.95
C GLU A 41 3.82 -12.54 -6.41
N ARG A 42 2.67 -12.15 -6.96
CA ARG A 42 2.32 -12.31 -8.38
C ARG A 42 3.29 -11.56 -9.30
N ARG A 43 3.78 -10.40 -8.87
CA ARG A 43 4.83 -9.61 -9.54
C ARG A 43 6.23 -10.18 -9.40
N GLY A 44 6.39 -11.29 -8.67
CA GLY A 44 7.66 -12.00 -8.52
C GLY A 44 8.50 -11.55 -7.33
N PHE A 45 7.96 -10.74 -6.41
CA PHE A 45 8.64 -10.36 -5.18
C PHE A 45 8.45 -11.40 -4.07
N TYR A 46 9.29 -11.32 -3.04
CA TYR A 46 9.12 -12.02 -1.77
C TYR A 46 8.52 -11.07 -0.71
N PRO A 47 7.20 -11.12 -0.46
CA PRO A 47 6.53 -10.22 0.48
C PRO A 47 6.55 -10.74 1.93
N GLY A 48 7.16 -11.89 2.22
CA GLY A 48 7.05 -12.57 3.52
C GLY A 48 7.54 -11.78 4.74
N LEU A 49 8.30 -10.69 4.54
CA LEU A 49 8.73 -9.76 5.59
C LEU A 49 8.09 -8.37 5.48
N VAL A 50 7.06 -8.22 4.64
CA VAL A 50 6.32 -6.95 4.49
C VAL A 50 5.20 -6.92 5.53
N SER A 51 5.39 -6.16 6.60
CA SER A 51 4.39 -6.02 7.67
C SER A 51 3.22 -5.11 7.27
N ASP A 52 2.08 -5.29 7.92
CA ASP A 52 0.89 -4.42 7.74
C ASP A 52 1.25 -2.95 8.00
N LYS A 53 2.00 -2.71 9.09
CA LYS A 53 2.49 -1.38 9.46
C LYS A 53 3.28 -0.71 8.32
N ARG A 54 4.09 -1.47 7.59
CA ARG A 54 4.89 -0.92 6.48
C ARG A 54 4.00 -0.52 5.31
N ILE A 55 3.00 -1.34 4.97
CA ILE A 55 2.03 -1.06 3.90
C ILE A 55 1.23 0.18 4.27
N TRP A 56 0.65 0.23 5.47
CA TRP A 56 -0.14 1.36 5.95
C TRP A 56 0.66 2.66 6.01
N ARG A 57 1.91 2.62 6.48
CA ARG A 57 2.78 3.80 6.46
C ARG A 57 2.97 4.33 5.03
N ILE A 58 3.17 3.45 4.05
CA ILE A 58 3.34 3.86 2.65
C ILE A 58 2.04 4.43 2.09
N TYR A 59 0.89 3.79 2.36
CA TYR A 59 -0.43 4.32 2.00
C TYR A 59 -0.64 5.74 2.55
N GLU A 60 -0.44 5.92 3.86
CA GLU A 60 -0.57 7.22 4.52
C GLU A 60 0.38 8.27 3.94
N GLU A 61 1.62 7.90 3.62
CA GLU A 61 2.57 8.78 2.96
C GLU A 61 2.11 9.19 1.55
N LEU A 62 1.53 8.28 0.77
CA LEU A 62 1.01 8.59 -0.57
C LEU A 62 -0.14 9.59 -0.47
N VAL A 63 -1.08 9.37 0.45
CA VAL A 63 -2.20 10.27 0.71
C VAL A 63 -1.71 11.65 1.17
N ARG A 64 -0.86 11.69 2.19
CA ARG A 64 -0.38 12.96 2.76
C ARG A 64 0.47 13.79 1.80
N LYS A 65 1.22 13.13 0.90
CA LYS A 65 2.01 13.82 -0.14
C LYS A 65 1.15 14.22 -1.36
N GLY A 66 -0.15 13.97 -1.35
CA GLY A 66 -1.06 14.28 -2.46
C GLY A 66 -0.80 13.42 -3.70
N ARG A 67 -0.12 12.28 -3.56
CA ARG A 67 0.15 11.35 -4.67
C ARG A 67 -1.03 10.46 -4.98
N MET A 68 -1.95 10.29 -4.02
CA MET A 68 -3.23 9.64 -4.21
C MET A 68 -4.27 10.25 -3.26
N TYR A 69 -5.55 10.08 -3.60
CA TYR A 69 -6.64 10.38 -2.68
C TYR A 69 -6.73 9.31 -1.58
N ASP A 70 -7.32 9.66 -0.43
CA ASP A 70 -7.62 8.70 0.63
C ASP A 70 -8.84 7.85 0.23
N ILE A 71 -8.61 6.86 -0.63
CA ILE A 71 -9.66 5.98 -1.17
C ILE A 71 -10.39 5.24 -0.05
N LEU A 72 -9.65 4.79 0.96
CA LEU A 72 -10.18 4.02 2.08
C LEU A 72 -10.74 4.91 3.20
N GLN A 73 -10.60 6.23 3.11
CA GLN A 73 -11.09 7.21 4.08
C GLN A 73 -10.59 6.97 5.52
N VAL A 74 -9.40 6.38 5.69
CA VAL A 74 -8.83 6.05 7.01
C VAL A 74 -7.78 7.05 7.49
N VAL A 75 -7.36 8.00 6.64
CA VAL A 75 -6.36 9.01 6.99
C VAL A 75 -7.08 10.24 7.51
N LYS A 76 -7.02 10.44 8.83
CA LYS A 76 -7.52 11.66 9.48
C LYS A 76 -6.86 12.89 8.86
N LYS A 77 -7.65 13.77 8.26
CA LYS A 77 -7.20 15.13 7.92
C LYS A 77 -6.81 15.81 9.23
N ARG A 78 -5.64 16.46 9.27
CA ARG A 78 -5.38 17.40 10.35
C ARG A 78 -6.43 18.49 10.20
N GLU A 79 -7.28 18.66 11.21
CA GLU A 79 -8.10 19.86 11.31
C GLU A 79 -7.11 21.02 11.31
N VAL A 80 -7.12 21.78 10.22
CA VAL A 80 -6.47 23.08 10.22
C VAL A 80 -7.41 23.93 11.05
N GLU A 81 -7.12 24.07 12.34
CA GLU A 81 -7.73 25.10 13.18
C GLU A 81 -7.58 26.41 12.41
N SER A 82 -8.70 26.85 11.85
CA SER A 82 -8.80 28.10 11.12
C SER A 82 -9.21 29.14 12.14
N GLY A 83 -8.23 29.90 12.64
CA GLY A 83 -8.44 31.15 13.37
C GLY A 83 -8.68 31.00 14.86
#